data_AF-A0A7V2ALQ4-F1
#
_entry.id   AF-A0A7V2ALQ4-F1
#
_cell.length_a   1.000
_cell.length_b   1.000
_cell.length_c   1.000
_cell.angle_alpha   90.00
_cell.angle_beta   90.00
_cell.angle_gamma   90.00
#
_symmetry.space_group_name_H-M   'P 1'
#
loop_
_entity.id
_entity.type
_entity.pdbx_description
1 polymer ?
#
loop_
_entity_poly.entity_id
_entity_poly.type
_entity_poly.pdbx_seq_one_letter_code
_entity_poly.pdbx_strand_id
1 'polypeptide(L)'
;GGLVITYSGELYNYRELRHKLKSQGSVFSSESDTEVVLEAYRVWGIDCLQSFNGMFAFASEYKALFCLEGIAPHVDETRLLDFLDTPAHGVDDRRQTLFTGISQLAPGEYLLLDLNDLSWQATSYWTPDTGRTQKMSFTDAAERLRWLLTESVSLRLRSDVPVGSCLSGGLDSGSIACLSRQLFGPDQAYHVFTGRFPGSTADEGPWASKITQAADLSSHQTVPGADGLLGDMADFIWLNELPVDSASQYGQWCVYRLAAENGVTVLLDGQGGDEILAGYEQYFAPYLASQRRQGKVVTAEQQAIRERYPQALAVADQRWKHKLPWSLRLALARITNRGSDMAFGVAPEFAASLVAGRTQDSIADDLHAVLRRDRYGYLTTLLRYGDRNSMAHSREVRMPFCDHRISELVATLPPDYLMGNGETKRLLRQAMSGILPEPVRQRWNKQGFLPPQADWMRNDLGHAVEDLFHQSSFAERGIWHAPWWRKALARVRNGDDALATNVWKPFIDEMWRRHFIDRVKSMPQLPPLCERAS
;
A
#
# COMPACT_ATOMS: atom_id res chain seq x y z
N GLY A 1 -7.77 36.07 -43.89
CA GLY A 1 -8.84 35.47 -43.07
C GLY A 1 -8.97 34.03 -43.46
N GLY A 2 -8.82 33.11 -42.50
CA GLY A 2 -8.91 31.68 -42.78
C GLY A 2 -8.81 30.78 -41.55
N LEU A 3 -8.45 31.34 -40.38
CA LEU A 3 -8.41 30.60 -39.12
C LEU A 3 -9.31 31.31 -38.12
N VAL A 4 -10.14 30.53 -37.43
CA VAL A 4 -11.05 30.97 -36.37
C VAL A 4 -10.75 30.07 -35.19
N ILE A 5 -10.51 30.67 -34.02
CA ILE A 5 -10.33 29.93 -32.77
C ILE A 5 -11.51 30.18 -31.85
N THR A 6 -11.96 29.14 -31.18
CA THR A 6 -12.77 29.24 -29.97
C THR A 6 -11.95 28.56 -28.89
N TYR A 7 -11.27 29.37 -28.09
CA TYR A 7 -10.36 28.94 -27.04
C TYR A 7 -10.97 29.36 -25.73
N SER A 8 -11.35 28.36 -24.97
CA SER A 8 -11.58 28.47 -23.55
C SER A 8 -10.18 28.11 -23.03
N GLY A 9 -9.55 28.87 -22.12
CA GLY A 9 -8.21 28.55 -21.58
C GLY A 9 -7.39 29.78 -21.19
N GLU A 10 -6.31 29.57 -20.45
CA GLU A 10 -5.29 30.60 -20.21
C GLU A 10 -3.92 30.12 -20.73
N LEU A 11 -3.32 30.91 -21.63
CA LEU A 11 -1.95 30.72 -22.13
C LEU A 11 -1.01 31.66 -21.38
N TYR A 12 -0.42 31.21 -20.27
CA TYR A 12 0.26 32.08 -19.32
C TYR A 12 1.51 32.79 -19.89
N ASN A 13 2.24 32.16 -20.82
CA ASN A 13 3.39 32.77 -21.47
C ASN A 13 3.03 33.57 -22.75
N TYR A 14 1.76 33.95 -22.93
CA TYR A 14 1.30 34.65 -24.14
C TYR A 14 2.05 35.95 -24.42
N ARG A 15 2.54 36.67 -23.41
CA ARG A 15 3.28 37.94 -23.60
C ARG A 15 4.62 37.74 -24.30
N GLU A 16 5.34 36.69 -23.91
CA GLU A 16 6.63 36.33 -24.50
C GLU A 16 6.46 35.84 -25.94
N LEU A 17 5.45 34.98 -26.15
CA LEU A 17 5.10 34.47 -27.47
C LEU A 17 4.57 35.56 -28.40
N ARG A 18 3.76 36.50 -27.88
CA ARG A 18 3.29 37.67 -28.61
C ARG A 18 4.45 38.53 -29.09
N HIS A 19 5.47 38.75 -28.25
CA HIS A 19 6.67 39.48 -28.68
C HIS A 19 7.42 38.73 -29.79
N LYS A 20 7.58 37.41 -29.65
CA LYS A 20 8.24 36.55 -30.65
C LYS A 20 7.46 36.46 -31.97
N LEU A 21 6.13 36.47 -31.93
CA LEU A 21 5.27 36.46 -33.10
C LEU A 21 5.23 37.84 -33.79
N LYS A 22 5.26 38.94 -33.01
CA LYS A 22 5.42 40.31 -33.55
C LYS A 22 6.74 40.47 -34.31
N SER A 23 7.85 39.94 -33.78
CA SER A 23 9.15 39.98 -34.48
C SER A 23 9.18 39.12 -35.75
N GLN A 24 8.26 38.15 -35.88
CA GLN A 24 8.05 37.33 -37.07
C GLN A 24 6.92 37.86 -37.99
N GLY A 25 6.46 39.09 -37.76
CA GLY A 25 5.53 39.79 -38.64
C GLY A 25 4.04 39.58 -38.34
N SER A 26 3.69 38.97 -37.19
CA SER A 26 2.29 38.84 -36.76
C SER A 26 1.77 40.18 -36.22
N VAL A 27 0.55 40.54 -36.59
CA VAL A 27 -0.13 41.75 -36.14
C VAL A 27 -1.31 41.33 -35.26
N PHE A 28 -1.36 41.86 -34.04
CA PHE A 28 -2.39 41.55 -33.06
C PHE A 28 -3.44 42.66 -33.03
N SER A 29 -4.70 42.27 -32.94
CA SER A 29 -5.87 43.16 -32.88
C SER A 29 -6.48 43.25 -31.47
N SER A 30 -6.05 42.38 -30.55
CA SER A 30 -6.44 42.35 -29.14
C SER A 30 -5.21 42.13 -28.24
N GLU A 31 -5.39 42.26 -26.92
CA GLU A 31 -4.37 41.88 -25.92
C GLU A 31 -4.61 40.49 -25.31
N SER A 32 -5.55 39.71 -25.86
CA SER A 32 -5.87 38.37 -25.36
C SER A 32 -4.78 37.35 -25.70
N ASP A 33 -4.57 36.42 -24.78
CA ASP A 33 -3.75 35.22 -24.91
C ASP A 33 -4.32 34.22 -25.95
N THR A 34 -5.63 34.20 -26.14
CA THR A 34 -6.34 33.43 -27.18
C THR A 34 -5.86 33.79 -28.59
N GLU A 35 -5.66 35.08 -28.87
CA GLU A 35 -5.16 35.52 -30.18
C GLU A 35 -3.71 35.09 -30.40
N VAL A 36 -2.94 34.95 -29.32
CA VAL A 36 -1.57 34.41 -29.37
C VAL A 36 -1.58 32.93 -29.74
N VAL A 37 -2.53 32.14 -29.24
CA VAL A 37 -2.72 30.73 -29.63
C VAL A 37 -3.01 30.61 -31.13
N LEU A 38 -3.96 31.41 -31.64
CA LEU A 38 -4.36 31.41 -33.04
C LEU A 38 -3.23 31.86 -33.99
N GLU A 39 -2.53 32.93 -33.65
CA GLU A 39 -1.40 33.42 -34.44
C GLU A 39 -0.19 32.48 -34.36
N ALA A 40 0.08 31.87 -33.21
CA ALA A 40 1.10 30.84 -33.08
C ALA A 40 0.79 29.65 -34.00
N TYR A 41 -0.46 29.19 -34.06
CA TYR A 41 -0.88 28.13 -34.99
C TYR A 41 -0.76 28.55 -36.46
N ARG A 42 -1.10 29.80 -36.79
CA ARG A 42 -0.96 30.33 -38.17
C ARG A 42 0.50 30.36 -38.64
N VAL A 43 1.43 30.73 -37.75
CA VAL A 43 2.85 30.93 -38.10
C VAL A 43 3.66 29.64 -37.95
N TRP A 44 3.40 28.84 -36.92
CA TRP A 44 4.18 27.65 -36.58
C TRP A 44 3.44 26.33 -36.83
N GLY A 45 2.19 26.36 -37.30
CA GLY A 45 1.39 25.15 -37.47
C GLY A 45 1.14 24.44 -36.14
N ILE A 46 1.05 23.11 -36.16
CA ILE A 46 0.83 22.31 -34.94
C ILE A 46 1.98 22.42 -33.93
N ASP A 47 3.19 22.79 -34.40
CA ASP A 47 4.37 22.93 -33.55
C ASP A 47 4.25 24.10 -32.55
N CYS A 48 3.24 24.96 -32.71
CA CYS A 48 2.95 26.05 -31.79
C CYS A 48 2.63 25.59 -30.36
N LEU A 49 2.06 24.37 -30.21
CA LEU A 49 1.69 23.80 -28.92
C LEU A 49 2.89 23.63 -27.99
N GLN A 50 4.09 23.41 -28.56
CA GLN A 50 5.34 23.27 -27.81
C GLN A 50 5.79 24.59 -27.16
N SER A 51 5.20 25.70 -27.58
CA SER A 51 5.54 27.03 -27.08
C SER A 51 4.60 27.49 -25.97
N PHE A 52 3.56 26.73 -25.58
CA PHE A 52 2.54 27.15 -24.63
C PHE A 52 2.81 26.67 -23.17
N ASN A 53 2.66 27.57 -22.18
CA ASN A 53 2.60 27.23 -20.73
C ASN A 53 1.13 27.37 -20.26
N GLY A 54 0.40 26.49 -19.59
CA GLY A 54 0.52 25.15 -19.01
C GLY A 54 -0.78 24.90 -18.19
N MET A 55 -1.08 23.69 -17.69
CA MET A 55 -2.27 23.40 -16.88
C MET A 55 -1.87 22.69 -15.59
N PHE A 56 -2.52 23.03 -14.46
CA PHE A 56 -2.36 22.34 -13.19
C PHE A 56 -3.67 21.68 -12.77
N ALA A 57 -3.61 20.40 -12.39
CA ALA A 57 -4.74 19.66 -11.86
C ALA A 57 -4.30 18.86 -10.63
N PHE A 58 -5.18 18.76 -9.64
CA PHE A 58 -4.97 17.94 -8.46
C PHE A 58 -6.27 17.22 -8.11
N ALA A 59 -6.14 15.98 -7.64
CA ALA A 59 -7.25 15.18 -7.15
C ALA A 59 -6.73 14.17 -6.12
N SER A 60 -7.62 13.67 -5.28
CA SER A 60 -7.33 12.56 -4.35
C SER A 60 -7.38 11.19 -5.02
N GLU A 61 -7.86 11.11 -6.27
CA GLU A 61 -8.07 9.88 -7.03
C GLU A 61 -7.49 9.99 -8.44
N TYR A 62 -6.85 8.91 -8.92
CA TYR A 62 -6.25 8.86 -10.25
C TYR A 62 -7.31 8.96 -11.36
N LYS A 63 -8.44 8.26 -11.19
CA LYS A 63 -9.51 8.25 -12.20
C LYS A 63 -10.15 9.62 -12.43
N ALA A 64 -10.10 10.51 -11.43
CA ALA A 64 -10.56 11.89 -11.57
C ALA A 64 -9.62 12.69 -12.50
N LEU A 65 -8.31 12.44 -12.45
CA LEU A 65 -7.33 13.08 -13.35
C LEU A 65 -7.43 12.52 -14.78
N PHE A 66 -7.69 11.22 -14.94
CA PHE A 66 -7.86 10.61 -16.28
C PHE A 66 -9.12 11.05 -17.02
N CYS A 67 -10.00 11.82 -16.37
CA CYS A 67 -11.09 12.49 -17.08
C CYS A 67 -10.60 13.72 -17.84
N LEU A 68 -9.39 14.22 -17.64
CA LEU A 68 -8.89 15.44 -18.28
C LEU A 68 -8.16 15.12 -19.58
N GLU A 69 -8.51 15.83 -20.65
CA GLU A 69 -7.78 15.77 -21.92
C GLU A 69 -6.28 16.04 -21.70
N GLY A 70 -5.44 15.22 -22.31
CA GLY A 70 -3.98 15.32 -22.19
C GLY A 70 -3.38 14.49 -21.04
N ILE A 71 -4.18 13.91 -20.15
CA ILE A 71 -3.70 13.00 -19.09
C ILE A 71 -4.00 11.56 -19.47
N ALA A 72 -3.00 10.88 -20.06
CA ALA A 72 -3.12 9.49 -20.43
C ALA A 72 -2.71 8.53 -19.28
N PRO A 73 -3.39 7.38 -19.10
CA PRO A 73 -3.06 6.38 -18.10
C PRO A 73 -1.86 5.51 -18.53
N HIS A 74 -0.72 6.16 -18.81
CA HIS A 74 0.53 5.48 -19.14
C HIS A 74 1.15 4.89 -17.88
N VAL A 75 1.30 3.57 -17.86
CA VAL A 75 1.81 2.79 -16.73
C VAL A 75 3.32 2.61 -16.83
N ASP A 76 4.04 2.82 -15.72
CA ASP A 76 5.42 2.37 -15.59
C ASP A 76 5.44 0.85 -15.31
N GLU A 77 5.67 0.08 -16.37
CA GLU A 77 5.65 -1.40 -16.32
C GLU A 77 6.77 -1.97 -15.43
N THR A 78 7.93 -1.31 -15.36
CA THR A 78 9.02 -1.76 -14.49
C THR A 78 8.61 -1.63 -13.03
N ARG A 79 8.04 -0.48 -12.65
CA ARG A 79 7.59 -0.25 -11.28
C ARG A 79 6.43 -1.15 -10.88
N LEU A 80 5.49 -1.39 -11.80
CA LEU A 80 4.40 -2.34 -11.57
C LEU A 80 4.94 -3.73 -11.25
N LEU A 81 5.88 -4.21 -12.06
CA LEU A 81 6.48 -5.52 -11.88
C LEU A 81 7.32 -5.59 -10.60
N ASP A 82 8.06 -4.53 -10.25
CA ASP A 82 8.81 -4.44 -8.99
C ASP A 82 7.87 -4.55 -7.77
N PHE A 83 6.71 -3.88 -7.81
CA PHE A 83 5.69 -4.00 -6.78
C PHE A 83 5.11 -5.41 -6.70
N LEU A 84 4.76 -6.01 -7.84
CA LEU A 84 4.22 -7.38 -7.85
C LEU A 84 5.27 -8.37 -7.32
N ASP A 85 6.55 -8.18 -7.65
CA ASP A 85 7.64 -9.02 -7.16
C ASP A 85 7.89 -8.85 -5.66
N THR A 86 7.99 -7.59 -5.22
CA THR A 86 8.30 -7.16 -3.84
C THR A 86 7.26 -6.13 -3.35
N PRO A 87 6.09 -6.58 -2.86
CA PRO A 87 5.01 -5.67 -2.45
C PRO A 87 5.36 -4.66 -1.36
N ALA A 88 6.38 -4.96 -0.55
CA ALA A 88 6.88 -4.08 0.51
C ALA A 88 7.39 -2.71 -0.01
N HIS A 89 7.76 -2.61 -1.30
CA HIS A 89 8.15 -1.33 -1.91
C HIS A 89 6.96 -0.47 -2.32
N GLY A 90 5.75 -1.05 -2.38
CA GLY A 90 4.55 -0.34 -2.83
C GLY A 90 4.66 0.25 -4.23
N VAL A 91 3.63 1.00 -4.63
CA VAL A 91 3.65 1.87 -5.83
C VAL A 91 3.41 3.34 -5.48
N ASP A 92 3.31 3.63 -4.18
CA ASP A 92 2.91 4.91 -3.60
C ASP A 92 3.97 5.47 -2.62
N ASP A 93 5.19 4.95 -2.70
CA ASP A 93 6.34 5.27 -1.83
C ASP A 93 7.17 6.49 -2.29
N ARG A 94 6.85 7.05 -3.47
CA ARG A 94 7.63 8.13 -4.13
C ARG A 94 6.73 9.23 -4.67
N ARG A 95 7.30 10.39 -5.00
CA ARG A 95 6.57 11.50 -5.66
C ARG A 95 6.04 11.11 -7.04
N GLN A 96 6.87 10.48 -7.87
CA GLN A 96 6.38 9.90 -9.11
C GLN A 96 5.39 8.79 -8.75
N THR A 97 4.26 8.67 -9.43
CA THR A 97 3.28 7.60 -9.21
C THR A 97 3.51 6.41 -10.15
N LEU A 98 2.66 5.39 -10.10
CA LEU A 98 2.64 4.32 -11.11
C LEU A 98 2.36 4.85 -12.52
N PHE A 99 1.68 6.00 -12.61
CA PHE A 99 1.33 6.65 -13.87
C PHE A 99 2.36 7.72 -14.20
N THR A 100 3.01 7.62 -15.37
CA THR A 100 4.15 8.48 -15.70
C THR A 100 3.79 9.96 -15.79
N GLY A 101 2.55 10.28 -16.15
CA GLY A 101 2.03 11.65 -16.22
C GLY A 101 1.52 12.23 -14.90
N ILE A 102 1.52 11.47 -13.79
CA ILE A 102 0.95 11.91 -12.51
C ILE A 102 2.02 11.84 -11.41
N SER A 103 2.16 12.95 -10.69
CA SER A 103 2.95 13.03 -9.45
C SER A 103 2.04 13.22 -8.24
N GLN A 104 2.40 12.61 -7.11
CA GLN A 104 1.71 12.72 -5.84
C GLN A 104 2.51 13.56 -4.82
N LEU A 105 1.82 14.14 -3.84
CA LEU A 105 2.45 14.73 -2.66
C LEU A 105 2.92 13.60 -1.74
N ALA A 106 4.14 13.72 -1.19
CA ALA A 106 4.59 12.74 -0.20
C ALA A 106 3.91 13.00 1.15
N PRO A 107 3.83 11.99 2.04
CA PRO A 107 3.28 12.17 3.38
C PRO A 107 4.02 13.28 4.15
N GLY A 108 3.26 14.17 4.80
CA GLY A 108 3.85 15.25 5.59
C GLY A 108 4.47 16.39 4.76
N GLU A 109 4.06 16.53 3.49
CA GLU A 109 4.43 17.65 2.63
C GLU A 109 3.24 18.57 2.31
N TYR A 110 3.56 19.84 2.04
CA TYR A 110 2.69 20.75 1.31
C TYR A 110 3.37 21.16 -0.01
N LEU A 111 2.58 21.63 -0.98
CA LEU A 111 3.07 22.19 -2.24
C LEU A 111 2.59 23.63 -2.38
N LEU A 112 3.51 24.52 -2.71
CA LEU A 112 3.23 25.89 -3.13
C LEU A 112 3.36 25.95 -4.65
N LEU A 113 2.33 26.46 -5.32
CA LEU A 113 2.27 26.65 -6.76
C LEU A 113 2.19 28.16 -7.04
N ASP A 114 3.12 28.69 -7.83
CA ASP A 114 3.01 30.03 -8.38
C ASP A 114 2.07 30.01 -9.59
N LEU A 115 0.97 30.75 -9.53
CA LEU A 115 -0.03 30.75 -10.61
C LEU A 115 0.41 31.56 -11.84
N ASN A 116 1.47 32.37 -11.74
CA ASN A 116 1.97 33.15 -12.87
C ASN A 116 2.75 32.30 -13.87
N ASP A 117 3.52 31.33 -13.38
CA ASP A 117 4.39 30.49 -14.20
C ASP A 117 4.24 28.98 -13.97
N LEU A 118 3.34 28.58 -13.06
CA LEU A 118 3.11 27.20 -12.62
C LEU A 118 4.35 26.51 -12.04
N SER A 119 5.37 27.29 -11.67
CA SER A 119 6.47 26.78 -10.87
C SER A 119 5.93 26.33 -9.52
N TRP A 120 6.44 25.22 -9.01
CA TRP A 120 6.00 24.69 -7.74
C TRP A 120 7.16 24.22 -6.89
N GLN A 121 6.95 24.28 -5.58
CA GLN A 121 7.87 23.78 -4.58
C GLN A 121 7.09 22.93 -3.58
N ALA A 122 7.55 21.71 -3.35
CA ALA A 122 7.07 20.86 -2.26
C ALA A 122 8.01 20.97 -1.06
N THR A 123 7.45 21.08 0.14
CA THR A 123 8.21 21.19 1.39
C THR A 123 7.61 20.26 2.44
N SER A 124 8.47 19.44 3.07
CA SER A 124 8.09 18.65 4.23
C SER A 124 7.92 19.55 5.46
N TYR A 125 6.76 19.47 6.10
CA TYR A 125 6.46 20.23 7.32
C TYR A 125 6.59 19.40 8.60
N TRP A 126 6.67 18.08 8.49
CA TRP A 126 6.83 17.20 9.64
C TRP A 126 7.67 15.97 9.30
N THR A 127 8.67 15.72 10.14
CA THR A 127 9.38 14.45 10.23
C THR A 127 9.73 14.20 11.70
N PRO A 128 9.64 12.95 12.21
CA PRO A 128 10.06 12.65 13.58
C PRO A 128 11.56 12.91 13.76
N ASP A 129 11.94 13.56 14.86
CA ASP A 129 13.35 13.73 15.23
C ASP A 129 13.96 12.38 15.64
N THR A 130 14.81 11.82 14.78
CA THR A 130 15.52 10.55 15.05
C THR A 130 16.92 10.77 15.64
N GLY A 131 17.34 12.02 15.88
CA GLY A 131 18.68 12.35 16.35
C GLY A 131 18.85 12.32 17.87
N ARG A 132 17.74 12.17 18.61
CA ARG A 132 17.73 12.22 20.07
C ARG A 132 17.32 10.87 20.66
N THR A 133 18.12 10.35 21.58
CA THR A 133 17.72 9.22 22.42
C THR A 133 17.22 9.74 23.76
N GLN A 134 15.97 9.44 24.11
CA GLN A 134 15.45 9.79 25.43
C GLN A 134 16.00 8.84 26.50
N LYS A 135 16.46 9.40 27.62
CA LYS A 135 16.84 8.62 28.81
C LYS A 135 15.59 8.35 29.64
N MET A 136 14.99 7.18 29.45
CA MET A 136 13.89 6.70 30.28
C MET A 136 14.05 5.20 30.51
N SER A 137 13.46 4.67 31.59
CA SER A 137 13.47 3.22 31.82
C SER A 137 12.48 2.51 30.88
N PHE A 138 12.64 1.19 30.71
CA PHE A 138 11.72 0.39 29.89
C PHE A 138 10.29 0.42 30.45
N THR A 139 10.14 0.38 31.77
CA THR A 139 8.84 0.47 32.43
C THR A 139 8.18 1.82 32.16
N ASP A 140 8.92 2.92 32.34
CA ASP A 140 8.39 4.26 32.06
C ASP A 140 8.01 4.43 30.58
N ALA A 141 8.80 3.85 29.67
CA ALA A 141 8.51 3.87 28.24
C ALA A 141 7.21 3.10 27.92
N ALA A 142 6.99 1.96 28.57
CA ALA A 142 5.77 1.17 28.39
C ALA A 142 4.54 1.87 28.97
N GLU A 143 4.66 2.50 30.13
CA GLU A 143 3.60 3.33 30.72
C GLU A 143 3.30 4.55 29.86
N ARG A 144 4.33 5.20 29.32
CA ARG A 144 4.16 6.33 28.40
C ARG A 144 3.49 5.91 27.11
N LEU A 145 3.87 4.77 26.53
CA LEU A 145 3.21 4.22 25.35
C LEU A 145 1.75 3.88 25.63
N ARG A 146 1.45 3.25 26.77
CA ARG A 146 0.06 2.97 27.19
C ARG A 146 -0.74 4.26 27.23
N TRP A 147 -0.24 5.28 27.93
CA TRP A 147 -0.92 6.57 28.04
C TRP A 147 -1.16 7.20 26.66
N LEU A 148 -0.13 7.25 25.80
CA LEU A 148 -0.26 7.80 24.45
C LEU A 148 -1.27 7.04 23.58
N LEU A 149 -1.29 5.71 23.67
CA LEU A 149 -2.23 4.89 22.92
C LEU A 149 -3.66 5.07 23.43
N THR A 150 -3.85 5.09 24.76
CA THR A 150 -5.16 5.39 25.37
C THR A 150 -5.68 6.77 24.95
N GLU A 151 -4.84 7.80 24.99
CA GLU A 151 -5.19 9.14 24.52
C GLU A 151 -5.51 9.16 23.03
N SER A 152 -4.72 8.47 22.22
CA SER A 152 -4.93 8.35 20.77
C SER A 152 -6.27 7.69 20.43
N VAL A 153 -6.65 6.64 21.17
CA VAL A 153 -7.97 5.98 21.06
C VAL A 153 -9.07 6.94 21.51
N SER A 154 -8.93 7.56 22.68
CA SER A 154 -9.91 8.52 23.23
C SER A 154 -10.25 9.65 22.25
N LEU A 155 -9.24 10.25 21.61
CA LEU A 155 -9.44 11.27 20.58
C LEU A 155 -10.23 10.75 19.37
N ARG A 156 -10.00 9.51 18.98
CA ARG A 156 -10.62 8.87 17.80
C ARG A 156 -11.98 8.25 18.09
N LEU A 157 -12.40 8.12 19.35
CA LEU A 157 -13.75 7.70 19.72
C LEU A 157 -14.78 8.83 19.63
N ARG A 158 -14.35 10.10 19.49
CA ARG A 158 -15.25 11.26 19.37
C ARG A 158 -16.06 11.18 18.08
N SER A 159 -17.36 10.96 18.19
CA SER A 159 -18.25 10.78 17.05
C SER A 159 -19.70 10.96 17.46
N ASP A 160 -20.50 11.59 16.59
CA ASP A 160 -21.96 11.67 16.73
C ASP A 160 -22.68 10.47 16.08
N VAL A 161 -21.93 9.61 15.40
CA VAL A 161 -22.41 8.38 14.75
C VAL A 161 -21.78 7.14 15.39
N PRO A 162 -22.39 5.94 15.26
CA PRO A 162 -21.89 4.72 15.89
C PRO A 162 -20.43 4.40 15.54
N VAL A 163 -19.67 4.01 16.56
CA VAL A 163 -18.24 3.68 16.51
C VAL A 163 -18.02 2.21 16.85
N GLY A 164 -17.08 1.55 16.17
CA GLY A 164 -16.63 0.20 16.49
C GLY A 164 -15.16 -0.02 16.13
N SER A 165 -14.72 -1.28 16.10
CA SER A 165 -13.36 -1.63 15.71
C SER A 165 -13.26 -2.86 14.81
N CYS A 166 -12.25 -2.88 13.95
CA CYS A 166 -11.80 -4.12 13.32
C CYS A 166 -11.08 -4.99 14.37
N LEU A 167 -11.36 -6.29 14.40
CA LEU A 167 -10.74 -7.22 15.34
C LEU A 167 -10.24 -8.47 14.63
N SER A 168 -8.91 -8.66 14.62
CA SER A 168 -8.28 -9.85 14.04
C SER A 168 -7.94 -10.93 15.07
N GLY A 169 -7.96 -10.63 16.38
CA GLY A 169 -7.41 -11.54 17.39
C GLY A 169 -5.92 -11.33 17.69
N GLY A 170 -5.31 -10.31 17.08
CA GLY A 170 -3.92 -9.93 17.28
C GLY A 170 -3.68 -8.93 18.40
N LEU A 171 -2.40 -8.64 18.65
CA LEU A 171 -1.96 -7.67 19.66
C LEU A 171 -2.49 -6.26 19.39
N ASP A 172 -2.44 -5.81 18.13
CA ASP A 172 -2.75 -4.41 17.76
C ASP A 172 -4.25 -4.14 17.84
N SER A 173 -5.03 -4.88 17.04
CA SER A 173 -6.49 -4.77 17.01
C SER A 173 -7.12 -5.09 18.36
N GLY A 174 -6.55 -6.04 19.11
CA GLY A 174 -6.94 -6.32 20.48
C GLY A 174 -6.68 -5.14 21.43
N SER A 175 -5.53 -4.49 21.33
CA SER A 175 -5.19 -3.32 22.16
C SER A 175 -6.22 -2.21 21.93
N ILE A 176 -6.54 -1.93 20.66
CA ILE A 176 -7.53 -0.92 20.28
C ILE A 176 -8.91 -1.31 20.82
N ALA A 177 -9.37 -2.54 20.60
CA ALA A 177 -10.69 -2.98 21.03
C ALA A 177 -10.86 -2.94 22.57
N CYS A 178 -9.88 -3.44 23.33
CA CYS A 178 -9.91 -3.43 24.79
C CYS A 178 -9.86 -2.00 25.36
N LEU A 179 -8.97 -1.14 24.85
CA LEU A 179 -8.91 0.27 25.26
C LEU A 179 -10.21 1.01 24.91
N SER A 180 -10.75 0.75 23.71
CA SER A 180 -11.99 1.39 23.28
C SER A 180 -13.15 1.02 24.17
N ARG A 181 -13.31 -0.26 24.53
CA ARG A 181 -14.32 -0.71 25.49
C ARG A 181 -14.18 -0.03 26.85
N GLN A 182 -12.96 0.04 27.39
CA GLN A 182 -12.70 0.67 28.70
C GLN A 182 -13.12 2.15 28.69
N LEU A 183 -12.86 2.85 27.59
CA LEU A 183 -13.21 4.27 27.42
C LEU A 183 -14.70 4.49 27.12
N PHE A 184 -15.35 3.59 26.38
CA PHE A 184 -16.78 3.67 26.05
C PHE A 184 -17.67 3.44 27.28
N GLY A 185 -17.18 2.67 28.25
CA GLY A 185 -17.92 2.34 29.48
C GLY A 185 -18.96 1.24 29.28
N PRO A 186 -19.41 0.58 30.37
CA PRO A 186 -20.16 -0.68 30.32
C PRO A 186 -21.56 -0.56 29.69
N ASP A 187 -22.15 0.63 29.69
CA ASP A 187 -23.59 0.85 29.42
C ASP A 187 -23.99 0.69 27.94
N GLN A 188 -23.02 0.73 27.03
CA GLN A 188 -23.27 0.58 25.59
C GLN A 188 -22.45 -0.58 25.02
N ALA A 189 -23.06 -1.29 24.09
CA ALA A 189 -22.39 -2.33 23.32
C ALA A 189 -21.30 -1.71 22.45
N TYR A 190 -20.06 -2.22 22.58
CA TYR A 190 -18.98 -1.86 21.68
C TYR A 190 -18.84 -2.94 20.59
N HIS A 191 -19.11 -2.55 19.35
CA HIS A 191 -19.16 -3.48 18.22
C HIS A 191 -17.79 -3.72 17.61
N VAL A 192 -17.48 -4.99 17.32
CA VAL A 192 -16.25 -5.39 16.64
C VAL A 192 -16.52 -6.32 15.47
N PHE A 193 -15.71 -6.17 14.41
CA PHE A 193 -15.89 -6.85 13.13
C PHE A 193 -14.68 -7.71 12.80
N THR A 194 -14.93 -8.99 12.50
CA THR A 194 -13.87 -10.00 12.31
C THR A 194 -14.09 -10.79 11.03
N GLY A 195 -13.05 -10.87 10.19
CA GLY A 195 -12.99 -11.85 9.11
C GLY A 195 -12.59 -13.23 9.64
N ARG A 196 -13.26 -14.28 9.17
CA ARG A 196 -13.08 -15.67 9.61
C ARG A 196 -12.71 -16.55 8.42
N PHE A 197 -11.91 -17.58 8.66
CA PHE A 197 -11.56 -18.59 7.65
C PHE A 197 -11.67 -20.01 8.22
N PRO A 198 -12.88 -20.45 8.65
CA PRO A 198 -13.04 -21.70 9.39
C PRO A 198 -12.40 -22.90 8.68
N GLY A 199 -11.63 -23.71 9.42
CA GLY A 199 -10.92 -24.87 8.89
C GLY A 199 -9.55 -24.57 8.28
N SER A 200 -9.20 -23.30 8.07
CA SER A 200 -7.85 -22.89 7.68
C SER A 200 -6.95 -22.70 8.90
N THR A 201 -5.65 -22.94 8.73
CA THR A 201 -4.62 -22.58 9.72
C THR A 201 -4.53 -21.07 9.95
N ALA A 202 -5.05 -20.27 9.01
CA ALA A 202 -5.09 -18.82 9.09
C ALA A 202 -6.31 -18.26 9.86
N ASP A 203 -7.22 -19.10 10.37
CA ASP A 203 -8.38 -18.62 11.15
C ASP A 203 -7.94 -18.08 12.52
N GLU A 204 -7.85 -16.76 12.65
CA GLU A 204 -7.57 -16.12 13.93
C GLU A 204 -8.82 -16.01 14.85
N GLY A 205 -9.98 -16.50 14.40
CA GLY A 205 -11.24 -16.49 15.13
C GLY A 205 -11.17 -16.92 16.60
N PRO A 206 -10.52 -18.05 16.95
CA PRO A 206 -10.38 -18.46 18.35
C PRO A 206 -9.66 -17.42 19.23
N TRP A 207 -8.75 -16.62 18.66
CA TRP A 207 -8.08 -15.54 19.37
C TRP A 207 -8.94 -14.29 19.50
N ALA A 208 -9.69 -13.93 18.46
CA ALA A 208 -10.69 -12.88 18.53
C ALA A 208 -11.77 -13.19 19.60
N SER A 209 -12.19 -14.45 19.72
CA SER A 209 -13.12 -14.91 20.77
C SER A 209 -12.58 -14.69 22.18
N LYS A 210 -11.28 -14.88 22.41
CA LYS A 210 -10.68 -14.62 23.73
C LYS A 210 -10.74 -13.14 24.10
N ILE A 211 -10.57 -12.25 23.13
CA ILE A 211 -10.64 -10.79 23.33
C ILE A 211 -12.08 -10.35 23.58
N THR A 212 -13.01 -10.80 22.73
CA THR A 212 -14.43 -10.45 22.83
C THR A 212 -15.05 -10.90 24.15
N GLN A 213 -14.71 -12.11 24.63
CA GLN A 213 -15.19 -12.60 25.93
C GLN A 213 -14.58 -11.84 27.09
N ALA A 214 -13.26 -11.58 27.07
CA ALA A 214 -12.59 -10.92 28.18
C ALA A 214 -12.95 -9.42 28.32
N ALA A 215 -13.29 -8.77 27.21
CA ALA A 215 -13.65 -7.35 27.18
C ALA A 215 -15.14 -7.09 26.93
N ASP A 216 -16.01 -8.12 26.97
CA ASP A 216 -17.46 -7.97 26.76
C ASP A 216 -17.80 -7.14 25.50
N LEU A 217 -17.32 -7.62 24.34
CA LEU A 217 -17.48 -6.96 23.03
C LEU A 217 -18.61 -7.62 22.22
N SER A 218 -19.40 -6.80 21.53
CA SER A 218 -20.40 -7.30 20.58
C SER A 218 -19.75 -7.67 19.25
N SER A 219 -19.52 -8.96 19.03
CA SER A 219 -18.79 -9.46 17.85
C SER A 219 -19.69 -9.76 16.66
N HIS A 220 -19.27 -9.29 15.49
CA HIS A 220 -19.83 -9.58 14.18
C HIS A 220 -18.76 -10.25 13.31
N GLN A 221 -19.16 -11.22 12.49
CA GLN A 221 -18.22 -12.04 11.72
C GLN A 221 -18.65 -12.20 10.26
N THR A 222 -17.66 -12.25 9.36
CA THR A 222 -17.84 -12.54 7.94
C THR A 222 -16.83 -13.60 7.49
N VAL A 223 -17.17 -14.38 6.47
CA VAL A 223 -16.29 -15.39 5.87
C VAL A 223 -16.05 -15.00 4.41
N PRO A 224 -14.96 -14.27 4.10
CA PRO A 224 -14.60 -13.96 2.72
C PRO A 224 -14.36 -15.24 1.93
N GLY A 225 -14.74 -15.26 0.65
CA GLY A 225 -14.58 -16.40 -0.24
C GLY A 225 -14.25 -15.99 -1.67
N ALA A 226 -13.77 -16.95 -2.46
CA ALA A 226 -13.36 -16.76 -3.85
C ALA A 226 -14.51 -16.28 -4.74
N ASP A 227 -15.71 -16.86 -4.61
CA ASP A 227 -16.88 -16.45 -5.39
C ASP A 227 -17.26 -14.98 -5.16
N GLY A 228 -17.22 -14.54 -3.89
CA GLY A 228 -17.45 -13.15 -3.54
C GLY A 228 -16.38 -12.24 -4.14
N LEU A 229 -15.09 -12.64 -4.08
CA LEU A 229 -14.00 -11.88 -4.70
C LEU A 229 -14.21 -11.71 -6.20
N LEU A 230 -14.61 -12.78 -6.90
CA LEU A 230 -14.87 -12.75 -8.33
C LEU A 230 -16.11 -11.89 -8.66
N GLY A 231 -17.16 -11.99 -7.85
CA GLY A 231 -18.37 -11.16 -7.99
C GLY A 231 -18.12 -9.67 -7.77
N ASP A 232 -17.30 -9.33 -6.77
CA ASP A 232 -16.97 -7.95 -6.41
C ASP A 232 -15.78 -7.39 -7.22
N MET A 233 -15.09 -8.20 -8.04
CA MET A 233 -13.80 -7.87 -8.67
C MET A 233 -13.79 -6.52 -9.39
N ALA A 234 -14.83 -6.25 -10.18
CA ALA A 234 -14.90 -5.02 -10.97
C ALA A 234 -14.92 -3.76 -10.10
N ASP A 235 -15.75 -3.76 -9.05
CA ASP A 235 -15.87 -2.63 -8.13
C ASP A 235 -14.69 -2.55 -7.16
N PHE A 236 -14.22 -3.70 -6.67
CA PHE A 236 -13.06 -3.82 -5.80
C PHE A 236 -11.81 -3.18 -6.44
N ILE A 237 -11.54 -3.50 -7.71
CA ILE A 237 -10.42 -2.93 -8.46
C ILE A 237 -10.65 -1.46 -8.79
N TRP A 238 -11.85 -1.11 -9.25
CA TRP A 238 -12.19 0.27 -9.61
C TRP A 238 -12.00 1.25 -8.45
N LEU A 239 -12.35 0.83 -7.23
CA LEU A 239 -12.25 1.67 -6.04
C LEU A 239 -10.86 1.68 -5.41
N ASN A 240 -10.06 0.62 -5.61
CA ASN A 240 -8.66 0.60 -5.18
C ASN A 240 -7.73 1.41 -6.08
N GLU A 241 -8.10 1.60 -7.36
CA GLU A 241 -7.37 2.30 -8.44
C GLU A 241 -6.01 1.70 -8.84
N LEU A 242 -5.36 0.99 -7.93
CA LEU A 242 -4.07 0.33 -8.08
C LEU A 242 -4.21 -1.15 -7.74
N PRO A 243 -3.37 -2.03 -8.31
CA PRO A 243 -3.41 -3.46 -8.00
C PRO A 243 -3.11 -3.71 -6.52
N VAL A 244 -3.67 -4.80 -5.99
CA VAL A 244 -3.45 -5.26 -4.62
C VAL A 244 -2.51 -6.47 -4.61
N ASP A 245 -1.73 -6.63 -3.55
CA ASP A 245 -0.68 -7.64 -3.46
C ASP A 245 -1.18 -9.02 -3.04
N SER A 246 -2.38 -9.11 -2.48
CA SER A 246 -2.96 -10.40 -2.06
C SER A 246 -4.49 -10.35 -1.95
N ALA A 247 -5.08 -11.51 -1.67
CA ALA A 247 -6.49 -11.61 -1.31
C ALA A 247 -6.83 -10.96 0.04
N SER A 248 -5.85 -10.62 0.88
CA SER A 248 -6.08 -10.03 2.21
C SER A 248 -6.86 -8.72 2.16
N GLN A 249 -6.64 -7.91 1.13
CA GLN A 249 -7.36 -6.66 0.90
C GLN A 249 -8.85 -6.93 0.63
N TYR A 250 -9.20 -8.02 -0.04
CA TYR A 250 -10.60 -8.41 -0.22
C TYR A 250 -11.23 -8.93 1.09
N GLY A 251 -10.45 -9.59 1.94
CA GLY A 251 -10.93 -9.92 3.28
C GLY A 251 -11.25 -8.65 4.09
N GLN A 252 -10.44 -7.60 3.97
CA GLN A 252 -10.67 -6.30 4.61
C GLN A 252 -11.92 -5.62 4.04
N TRP A 253 -12.11 -5.64 2.73
CA TRP A 253 -13.34 -5.21 2.05
C TRP A 253 -14.59 -5.87 2.64
N CYS A 254 -14.58 -7.18 2.84
CA CYS A 254 -15.70 -7.90 3.47
C CYS A 254 -15.97 -7.45 4.91
N VAL A 255 -14.93 -7.15 5.70
CA VAL A 255 -15.07 -6.67 7.09
C VAL A 255 -15.71 -5.28 7.12
N TYR A 256 -15.32 -4.38 6.21
CA TYR A 256 -15.94 -3.05 6.13
C TYR A 256 -17.38 -3.10 5.61
N ARG A 257 -17.67 -3.98 4.65
CA ARG A 257 -19.06 -4.28 4.23
C ARG A 257 -19.90 -4.73 5.43
N LEU A 258 -19.40 -5.67 6.22
CA LEU A 258 -20.09 -6.17 7.42
C LEU A 258 -20.36 -5.04 8.43
N ALA A 259 -19.41 -4.11 8.61
CA ALA A 259 -19.63 -2.95 9.48
C ALA A 259 -20.72 -2.01 8.97
N ALA A 260 -20.77 -1.78 7.65
CA ALA A 260 -21.83 -1.00 7.02
C ALA A 260 -23.21 -1.65 7.17
N GLU A 261 -23.30 -2.97 6.96
CA GLU A 261 -24.53 -3.77 7.15
C GLU A 261 -25.05 -3.71 8.60
N ASN A 262 -24.15 -3.50 9.57
CA ASN A 262 -24.49 -3.34 10.98
C ASN A 262 -24.61 -1.87 11.43
N GLY A 263 -24.64 -0.92 10.50
CA GLY A 263 -24.86 0.50 10.78
C GLY A 263 -23.73 1.20 11.53
N VAL A 264 -22.53 0.60 11.63
CA VAL A 264 -21.37 1.22 12.30
C VAL A 264 -20.58 2.04 11.30
N THR A 265 -20.48 3.35 11.52
CA THR A 265 -19.94 4.30 10.53
C THR A 265 -18.46 4.59 10.73
N VAL A 266 -18.01 4.67 11.98
CA VAL A 266 -16.62 4.92 12.32
C VAL A 266 -16.00 3.63 12.85
N LEU A 267 -14.82 3.29 12.35
CA LEU A 267 -14.06 2.12 12.80
C LEU A 267 -12.66 2.54 13.25
N LEU A 268 -12.21 2.00 14.37
CA LEU A 268 -10.80 2.06 14.76
C LEU A 268 -10.11 0.78 14.32
N ASP A 269 -8.98 0.91 13.62
CA ASP A 269 -8.16 -0.21 13.12
C ASP A 269 -6.73 -0.15 13.69
N GLY A 270 -6.07 -1.30 13.76
CA GLY A 270 -4.74 -1.50 14.31
C GLY A 270 -3.58 -1.32 13.31
N GLN A 271 -3.84 -0.88 12.08
CA GLN A 271 -2.78 -0.61 11.09
C GLN A 271 -1.77 0.43 11.62
N GLY A 272 -0.50 0.30 11.22
CA GLY A 272 0.62 1.09 11.74
C GLY A 272 1.26 0.49 12.99
N GLY A 273 0.60 -0.46 13.68
CA GLY A 273 1.17 -1.10 14.86
C GLY A 273 2.47 -1.87 14.55
N ASP A 274 2.52 -2.60 13.44
CA ASP A 274 3.71 -3.37 13.04
C ASP A 274 4.87 -2.48 12.57
N GLU A 275 4.60 -1.48 11.73
CA GLU A 275 5.59 -0.60 11.12
C GLU A 275 6.17 0.40 12.11
N ILE A 276 5.38 0.79 13.12
CA ILE A 276 5.84 1.74 14.15
C ILE A 276 6.53 1.00 15.29
N LEU A 277 6.01 -0.15 15.76
CA LEU A 277 6.48 -0.83 16.99
C LEU A 277 7.31 -2.09 16.73
N ALA A 278 7.87 -2.25 15.52
CA ALA A 278 8.69 -3.39 15.11
C ALA A 278 7.98 -4.74 15.27
N GLY A 279 6.90 -4.91 14.52
CA GLY A 279 6.03 -6.09 14.53
C GLY A 279 6.42 -7.25 13.65
N TYR A 280 7.13 -6.97 12.56
CA TYR A 280 7.44 -7.99 11.58
C TYR A 280 8.72 -8.77 11.89
N GLU A 281 8.73 -10.05 11.52
CA GLU A 281 9.87 -10.94 11.72
C GLU A 281 11.12 -10.49 10.93
N GLN A 282 10.94 -9.87 9.76
CA GLN A 282 12.07 -9.34 8.98
C GLN A 282 12.88 -8.27 9.73
N TYR A 283 12.34 -7.68 10.80
CA TYR A 283 13.03 -6.69 11.61
C TYR A 283 14.06 -7.28 12.58
N PHE A 284 14.09 -8.60 12.79
CA PHE A 284 15.09 -9.22 13.66
C PHE A 284 16.52 -9.04 13.13
N ALA A 285 16.74 -9.14 11.82
CA ALA A 285 18.06 -8.93 11.22
C ALA A 285 18.60 -7.50 11.44
N PRO A 286 17.88 -6.41 11.10
CA PRO A 286 18.32 -5.05 11.38
C PRO A 286 18.39 -4.73 12.87
N TYR A 287 17.52 -5.32 13.72
CA TYR A 287 17.64 -5.24 15.17
C TYR A 287 18.96 -5.80 15.69
N LEU A 288 19.33 -7.01 15.29
CA LEU A 288 20.60 -7.62 15.68
C LEU A 288 21.79 -6.81 15.18
N ALA A 289 21.68 -6.18 14.01
CA ALA A 289 22.70 -5.28 13.49
C ALA A 289 22.85 -4.00 14.34
N SER A 290 21.74 -3.35 14.74
CA SER A 290 21.75 -2.23 15.68
C SER A 290 22.41 -2.59 17.03
N GLN A 291 22.10 -3.78 17.57
CA GLN A 291 22.67 -4.24 18.85
C GLN A 291 24.19 -4.47 18.75
N ARG A 292 24.68 -5.05 17.65
CA ARG A 292 26.13 -5.22 17.40
C ARG A 292 26.86 -3.88 17.30
N ARG A 293 26.26 -2.88 16.63
CA ARG A 293 26.82 -1.52 16.53
C ARG A 293 26.94 -0.84 17.88
N GLN A 294 26.05 -1.15 18.83
CA GLN A 294 26.13 -0.70 20.21
C GLN A 294 27.13 -1.51 21.06
N GLY A 295 27.90 -2.43 20.47
CA GLY A 295 28.88 -3.27 21.16
C GLY A 295 28.28 -4.41 21.98
N LYS A 296 26.98 -4.72 21.82
CA LYS A 296 26.33 -5.81 22.56
C LYS A 296 26.64 -7.17 21.95
N VAL A 297 26.82 -8.19 22.80
CA VAL A 297 26.90 -9.59 22.39
C VAL A 297 25.50 -10.11 22.11
N VAL A 298 25.25 -10.58 20.88
CA VAL A 298 23.90 -10.95 20.41
C VAL A 298 23.62 -12.45 20.33
N THR A 299 24.57 -13.31 20.72
CA THR A 299 24.46 -14.77 20.53
C THR A 299 23.23 -15.38 21.22
N ALA A 300 22.97 -14.99 22.47
CA ALA A 300 21.80 -15.46 23.22
C ALA A 300 20.48 -14.98 22.58
N GLU A 301 20.45 -13.71 22.14
CA GLU A 301 19.29 -13.14 21.45
C GLU A 301 19.03 -13.84 20.11
N GLN A 302 20.08 -14.12 19.34
CA GLN A 302 19.97 -14.89 18.09
C GLN A 302 19.39 -16.29 18.32
N GLN A 303 19.80 -16.95 19.40
CA GLN A 303 19.27 -18.26 19.76
C GLN A 303 17.78 -18.16 20.11
N ALA A 304 17.39 -17.22 20.97
CA ALA A 304 15.99 -16.99 21.33
C ALA A 304 15.11 -16.69 20.10
N ILE A 305 15.62 -15.88 19.16
CA ILE A 305 14.94 -15.61 17.89
C ILE A 305 14.77 -16.88 17.06
N ARG A 306 15.81 -17.71 16.92
CA ARG A 306 15.73 -18.96 16.14
C ARG A 306 14.78 -20.00 16.75
N GLU A 307 14.72 -20.06 18.08
CA GLU A 307 13.84 -20.97 18.81
C GLU A 307 12.36 -20.60 18.60
N ARG A 308 12.04 -19.30 18.55
CA ARG A 308 10.67 -18.82 18.33
C ARG A 308 10.33 -18.68 16.84
N TYR A 309 11.25 -18.18 16.03
CA TYR A 309 11.07 -17.89 14.60
C TYR A 309 12.19 -18.54 13.76
N PRO A 310 12.07 -19.84 13.44
CA PRO A 310 13.11 -20.56 12.70
C PRO A 310 13.46 -19.94 11.35
N GLN A 311 12.50 -19.27 10.70
CA GLN A 311 12.67 -18.68 9.36
C GLN A 311 13.12 -17.21 9.38
N ALA A 312 12.99 -16.49 10.49
CA ALA A 312 13.25 -15.05 10.56
C ALA A 312 14.69 -14.67 10.19
N LEU A 313 15.67 -15.54 10.48
CA LEU A 313 17.08 -15.32 10.15
C LEU A 313 17.57 -16.17 8.95
N ALA A 314 16.69 -16.97 8.34
CA ALA A 314 17.06 -17.92 7.28
C ALA A 314 17.36 -17.24 5.93
N VAL A 315 16.86 -16.02 5.70
CA VAL A 315 17.10 -15.24 4.46
C VAL A 315 18.59 -14.90 4.31
N ALA A 316 19.33 -14.74 5.40
CA ALA A 316 20.78 -14.50 5.37
C ALA A 316 21.57 -15.71 4.84
N ASP A 317 21.02 -16.93 4.91
CA ASP A 317 21.69 -18.20 4.58
C ASP A 317 21.42 -18.71 3.14
N GLN A 318 20.55 -18.05 2.35
CA GLN A 318 20.20 -18.52 1.00
C GLN A 318 21.11 -18.02 -0.14
N ARG A 319 22.21 -17.33 0.17
CA ARG A 319 23.15 -16.73 -0.79
C ARG A 319 23.76 -17.73 -1.78
N TRP A 320 23.78 -19.03 -1.46
CA TRP A 320 24.30 -20.06 -2.36
C TRP A 320 23.48 -20.25 -3.64
N LYS A 321 22.18 -19.94 -3.63
CA LYS A 321 21.29 -20.08 -4.80
C LYS A 321 21.65 -19.13 -5.95
N HIS A 322 22.43 -18.07 -5.69
CA HIS A 322 22.83 -17.06 -6.67
C HIS A 322 24.18 -17.35 -7.36
N LYS A 323 24.77 -18.53 -7.15
CA LYS A 323 26.04 -18.91 -7.80
C LYS A 323 25.90 -19.21 -9.31
N LEU A 324 24.69 -19.53 -9.80
CA LEU A 324 24.44 -19.68 -11.23
C LEU A 324 24.02 -18.33 -11.87
N PRO A 325 24.54 -17.99 -13.06
CA PRO A 325 24.06 -16.86 -13.86
C PRO A 325 22.54 -16.90 -14.05
N TRP A 326 21.90 -15.73 -13.97
CA TRP A 326 20.44 -15.58 -14.09
C TRP A 326 19.87 -16.23 -15.36
N SER A 327 20.51 -16.00 -16.51
CA SER A 327 20.08 -16.55 -17.81
C SER A 327 20.01 -18.08 -17.81
N LEU A 328 20.97 -18.75 -17.16
CA LEU A 328 20.97 -20.21 -16.99
C LEU A 328 19.87 -20.68 -16.04
N ARG A 329 19.63 -19.96 -14.94
CA ARG A 329 18.51 -20.26 -14.02
C ARG A 329 17.17 -20.14 -14.73
N LEU A 330 16.97 -19.08 -15.52
CA LEU A 330 15.76 -18.86 -16.30
C LEU A 330 15.52 -19.98 -17.32
N ALA A 331 16.55 -20.34 -18.09
CA ALA A 331 16.46 -21.42 -19.08
C ALA A 331 16.14 -22.77 -18.41
N LEU A 332 16.86 -23.13 -17.34
CA LEU A 332 16.62 -24.36 -16.59
C LEU A 332 15.22 -24.40 -15.98
N ALA A 333 14.76 -23.29 -15.40
CA ALA A 333 13.41 -23.21 -14.86
C ALA A 333 12.38 -23.48 -15.94
N ARG A 334 12.45 -22.81 -17.09
CA ARG A 334 11.49 -22.98 -18.20
C ARG A 334 11.50 -24.37 -18.83
N ILE A 335 12.66 -25.03 -18.92
CA ILE A 335 12.79 -26.40 -19.43
C ILE A 335 12.25 -27.41 -18.42
N THR A 336 12.70 -27.33 -17.17
CA THR A 336 12.35 -28.30 -16.12
C THR A 336 10.97 -28.06 -15.51
N ASN A 337 10.38 -26.89 -15.76
CA ASN A 337 9.18 -26.40 -15.13
C ASN A 337 9.27 -26.33 -13.59
N ARG A 338 10.48 -26.09 -13.06
CA ARG A 338 10.75 -26.02 -11.62
C ARG A 338 11.20 -24.63 -11.20
N GLY A 339 10.83 -24.25 -9.99
CA GLY A 339 11.14 -22.95 -9.40
C GLY A 339 9.90 -22.16 -8.98
N SER A 340 10.14 -21.09 -8.24
CA SER A 340 9.10 -20.22 -7.66
C SER A 340 9.42 -18.73 -7.82
N ASP A 341 10.40 -18.39 -8.65
CA ASP A 341 10.74 -16.99 -8.91
C ASP A 341 9.76 -16.41 -9.93
N MET A 342 9.16 -15.25 -9.61
CA MET A 342 8.22 -14.57 -10.52
C MET A 342 8.87 -14.27 -11.86
N ALA A 343 10.15 -13.90 -11.86
CA ALA A 343 10.90 -13.53 -13.07
C ALA A 343 10.97 -14.67 -14.11
N PHE A 344 10.71 -15.93 -13.72
CA PHE A 344 10.62 -17.04 -14.68
C PHE A 344 9.40 -16.93 -15.61
N GLY A 345 8.32 -16.32 -15.11
CA GLY A 345 7.06 -16.12 -15.80
C GLY A 345 6.90 -14.79 -16.50
N VAL A 346 7.94 -13.95 -16.51
CA VAL A 346 7.91 -12.63 -17.16
C VAL A 346 8.70 -12.67 -18.47
N ALA A 347 8.35 -11.83 -19.44
CA ALA A 347 9.10 -11.68 -20.68
C ALA A 347 10.58 -11.29 -20.41
N PRO A 348 11.54 -11.79 -21.21
CA PRO A 348 12.98 -11.65 -20.93
C PRO A 348 13.46 -10.21 -20.69
N GLU A 349 12.89 -9.23 -21.39
CA GLU A 349 13.20 -7.81 -21.31
C GLU A 349 12.94 -7.23 -19.91
N PHE A 350 11.82 -7.59 -19.28
CA PHE A 350 11.50 -7.14 -17.93
C PHE A 350 12.16 -8.00 -16.85
N ALA A 351 12.35 -9.29 -17.13
CA ALA A 351 12.94 -10.23 -16.17
C ALA A 351 14.38 -9.83 -15.79
N ALA A 352 15.15 -9.28 -16.74
CA ALA A 352 16.48 -8.74 -16.46
C ALA A 352 16.43 -7.51 -15.52
N SER A 353 15.48 -6.60 -15.76
CA SER A 353 15.28 -5.40 -14.93
C SER A 353 14.90 -5.77 -13.49
N LEU A 354 13.93 -6.67 -13.33
CA LEU A 354 13.49 -7.20 -12.03
C LEU A 354 14.65 -7.78 -11.21
N VAL A 355 15.47 -8.62 -11.83
CA VAL A 355 16.59 -9.26 -11.14
C VAL A 355 17.69 -8.25 -10.79
N ALA A 356 17.91 -7.25 -11.62
CA ALA A 356 18.85 -6.16 -11.32
C ALA A 356 18.34 -5.31 -10.15
N GLY A 357 17.05 -4.94 -10.13
CA GLY A 357 16.44 -4.14 -9.06
C GLY A 357 16.60 -4.75 -7.66
N ARG A 358 16.42 -6.08 -7.54
CA ARG A 358 16.64 -6.82 -6.26
C ARG A 358 18.04 -6.68 -5.65
N THR A 359 19.05 -6.35 -6.44
CA THR A 359 20.44 -6.23 -5.96
C THR A 359 20.75 -4.87 -5.32
N GLN A 360 19.89 -3.86 -5.53
CA GLN A 360 20.04 -2.52 -4.95
C GLN A 360 19.44 -2.40 -3.53
N ASP A 361 18.67 -3.38 -3.08
CA ASP A 361 18.18 -3.42 -1.70
C ASP A 361 19.32 -3.75 -0.74
N SER A 362 20.06 -2.71 -0.34
CA SER A 362 20.92 -2.81 0.84
C SER A 362 20.02 -3.14 2.02
N ILE A 363 20.25 -4.29 2.67
CA ILE A 363 19.70 -4.56 4.00
C ILE A 363 20.11 -3.37 4.86
N ALA A 364 19.14 -2.53 5.25
CA ALA A 364 19.44 -1.45 6.17
C ALA A 364 19.92 -2.12 7.47
N ASP A 365 21.18 -1.88 7.79
CA ASP A 365 21.89 -2.48 8.92
C ASP A 365 21.44 -1.90 10.29
N ASP A 366 20.29 -1.22 10.34
CA ASP A 366 19.76 -0.56 11.53
C ASP A 366 18.23 -0.62 11.60
N LEU A 367 17.70 -0.98 12.77
CA LEU A 367 16.26 -1.13 13.01
C LEU A 367 15.50 0.18 12.76
N HIS A 368 15.96 1.31 13.32
CA HIS A 368 15.25 2.59 13.18
C HIS A 368 15.27 3.10 11.74
N ALA A 369 16.34 2.83 11.00
CA ALA A 369 16.38 3.12 9.56
C ALA A 369 15.33 2.31 8.78
N VAL A 370 15.18 1.01 9.05
CA VAL A 370 14.15 0.17 8.42
C VAL A 370 12.74 0.61 8.80
N LEU A 371 12.48 0.87 10.09
CA LEU A 371 11.17 1.35 10.54
C LEU A 371 10.80 2.70 9.91
N ARG A 372 11.78 3.59 9.71
CA ARG A 372 11.59 4.86 9.01
C ARG A 372 11.22 4.64 7.55
N ARG A 373 11.94 3.76 6.84
CA ARG A 373 11.63 3.41 5.45
C ARG A 373 10.22 2.85 5.32
N ASP A 374 9.88 1.87 6.15
CA ASP A 374 8.58 1.18 6.07
C ASP A 374 7.43 2.11 6.47
N ARG A 375 7.65 3.08 7.36
CA ARG A 375 6.67 4.13 7.70
C ARG A 375 6.26 5.01 6.51
N TYR A 376 7.18 5.30 5.59
CA TYR A 376 6.93 6.15 4.43
C TYR A 376 6.75 5.38 3.11
N GLY A 377 6.94 4.04 3.12
CA GLY A 377 6.73 3.17 1.96
C GLY A 377 5.65 2.11 2.20
N TYR A 378 5.96 1.08 2.99
CA TYR A 378 5.01 -0.02 3.16
C TYR A 378 3.73 0.40 3.89
N LEU A 379 3.83 1.20 4.96
CA LEU A 379 2.68 1.71 5.71
C LEU A 379 1.76 2.57 4.84
N THR A 380 2.31 3.40 3.94
CA THR A 380 1.47 4.24 3.06
C THR A 380 0.61 3.37 2.14
N THR A 381 1.17 2.26 1.65
CA THR A 381 0.44 1.25 0.87
C THR A 381 -0.68 0.60 1.69
N LEU A 382 -0.40 0.20 2.93
CA LEU A 382 -1.41 -0.40 3.81
C LEU A 382 -2.54 0.57 4.19
N LEU A 383 -2.19 1.84 4.45
CA LEU A 383 -3.16 2.89 4.74
C LEU A 383 -4.04 3.18 3.52
N ARG A 384 -3.50 3.17 2.30
CA ARG A 384 -4.30 3.26 1.08
C ARG A 384 -5.30 2.12 0.99
N TYR A 385 -4.89 0.87 1.22
CA TYR A 385 -5.84 -0.25 1.21
C TYR A 385 -6.96 -0.06 2.22
N GLY A 386 -6.62 0.35 3.45
CA GLY A 386 -7.60 0.64 4.50
C GLY A 386 -8.58 1.74 4.09
N ASP A 387 -8.07 2.85 3.56
CA ASP A 387 -8.86 3.99 3.08
C ASP A 387 -9.80 3.60 1.93
N ARG A 388 -9.25 3.01 0.85
CA ARG A 388 -10.04 2.65 -0.34
C ARG A 388 -11.10 1.59 -0.05
N ASN A 389 -10.75 0.55 0.69
CA ASN A 389 -11.71 -0.50 1.03
C ASN A 389 -12.78 -0.03 2.01
N SER A 390 -12.47 0.90 2.91
CA SER A 390 -13.46 1.41 3.86
C SER A 390 -14.41 2.40 3.21
N MET A 391 -13.89 3.31 2.38
CA MET A 391 -14.69 4.29 1.65
C MET A 391 -15.58 3.64 0.59
N ALA A 392 -15.20 2.48 0.04
CA ALA A 392 -16.08 1.65 -0.79
C ALA A 392 -17.42 1.32 -0.11
N HIS A 393 -17.42 1.24 1.23
CA HIS A 393 -18.60 0.97 2.06
C HIS A 393 -18.97 2.19 2.93
N SER A 394 -18.50 3.38 2.56
CA SER A 394 -18.73 4.65 3.27
C SER A 394 -18.39 4.58 4.77
N ARG A 395 -17.35 3.83 5.15
CA ARG A 395 -16.88 3.69 6.54
C ARG A 395 -15.67 4.59 6.77
N GLU A 396 -15.69 5.39 7.83
CA GLU A 396 -14.54 6.20 8.23
C GLU A 396 -13.62 5.36 9.12
N VAL A 397 -12.39 5.09 8.68
CA VAL A 397 -11.42 4.34 9.49
C VAL A 397 -10.39 5.28 10.11
N ARG A 398 -10.16 5.10 11.41
CA ARG A 398 -9.23 5.89 12.22
C ARG A 398 -8.12 4.99 12.74
N MET A 399 -6.87 5.47 12.65
CA MET A 399 -5.67 4.68 12.98
C MET A 399 -5.00 5.21 14.26
N PRO A 400 -5.22 4.60 15.45
CA PRO A 400 -4.66 5.11 16.70
C PRO A 400 -3.15 4.94 16.80
N PHE A 401 -2.57 3.89 16.20
CA PHE A 401 -1.11 3.70 16.19
C PHE A 401 -0.37 4.77 15.37
N CYS A 402 -1.03 5.36 14.37
CA CYS A 402 -0.47 6.43 13.54
C CYS A 402 -0.50 7.82 14.22
N ASP A 403 -0.75 7.91 15.53
CA ASP A 403 -0.59 9.16 16.28
C ASP A 403 0.88 9.61 16.27
N HIS A 404 1.12 10.86 15.86
CA HIS A 404 2.47 11.39 15.71
C HIS A 404 3.27 11.31 17.03
N ARG A 405 2.62 11.43 18.19
CA ARG A 405 3.28 11.37 19.49
C ARG A 405 3.83 9.97 19.81
N ILE A 406 3.14 8.91 19.34
CA ILE A 406 3.64 7.52 19.43
C ILE A 406 4.85 7.37 18.51
N SER A 407 4.73 7.89 17.28
CA SER A 407 5.79 7.90 16.26
C SER A 407 7.07 8.57 16.75
N GLU A 408 6.93 9.73 17.42
CA GLU A 408 7.99 10.53 18.03
C GLU A 408 8.61 9.83 19.24
N LEU A 409 7.79 9.25 20.14
CA LEU A 409 8.31 8.46 21.26
C LEU A 409 9.19 7.33 20.73
N VAL A 410 8.65 6.48 19.85
CA VAL A 410 9.35 5.29 19.35
C VAL A 410 10.65 5.64 18.63
N ALA A 411 10.66 6.71 17.83
CA ALA A 411 11.86 7.18 17.14
C ALA A 411 13.03 7.52 18.08
N THR A 412 12.74 7.80 19.36
CA THR A 412 13.75 8.18 20.37
C THR A 412 14.12 7.05 21.34
N LEU A 413 13.49 5.87 21.22
CA LEU A 413 13.74 4.74 22.12
C LEU A 413 14.89 3.84 21.64
N PRO A 414 15.60 3.18 22.57
CA PRO A 414 16.57 2.14 22.22
C PRO A 414 15.93 0.97 21.43
N PRO A 415 16.63 0.37 20.44
CA PRO A 415 16.13 -0.78 19.68
C PRO A 415 15.66 -1.97 20.54
N ASP A 416 16.31 -2.21 21.68
CA ASP A 416 15.98 -3.29 22.61
C ASP A 416 14.68 -3.08 23.40
N TYR A 417 14.08 -1.90 23.31
CA TYR A 417 12.73 -1.64 23.84
C TYR A 417 11.67 -2.13 22.87
N LEU A 418 11.93 -2.03 21.56
CA LEU A 418 11.01 -2.43 20.50
C LEU A 418 11.06 -3.93 20.26
N MET A 419 12.26 -4.52 20.29
CA MET A 419 12.49 -5.96 20.12
C MET A 419 13.45 -6.49 21.18
N GLY A 420 13.29 -7.74 21.62
CA GLY A 420 14.22 -8.36 22.57
C GLY A 420 13.67 -9.63 23.20
N ASN A 421 14.52 -10.51 23.71
CA ASN A 421 14.16 -11.85 24.19
C ASN A 421 13.42 -12.68 23.12
N GLY A 422 13.75 -12.48 21.85
CA GLY A 422 13.02 -13.09 20.74
C GLY A 422 11.56 -12.61 20.65
N GLU A 423 11.26 -11.36 21.01
CA GLU A 423 9.93 -10.77 20.91
C GLU A 423 9.92 -9.60 19.94
N THR A 424 8.90 -9.58 19.07
CA THR A 424 8.44 -8.40 18.35
C THR A 424 7.52 -7.58 19.26
N LYS A 425 7.39 -6.27 19.00
CA LYS A 425 6.50 -5.35 19.75
C LYS A 425 6.65 -5.47 21.27
N ARG A 426 7.88 -5.67 21.76
CA ARG A 426 8.17 -5.89 23.18
C ARG A 426 7.58 -4.78 24.06
N LEU A 427 7.72 -3.53 23.63
CA LEU A 427 7.16 -2.36 24.31
C LEU A 427 5.63 -2.41 24.40
N LEU A 428 4.93 -2.74 23.30
CA LEU A 428 3.46 -2.82 23.28
C LEU A 428 2.95 -3.94 24.18
N ARG A 429 3.61 -5.11 24.17
CA ARG A 429 3.27 -6.23 25.05
C ARG A 429 3.33 -5.82 26.52
N GLN A 430 4.37 -5.08 26.92
CA GLN A 430 4.46 -4.55 28.28
C GLN A 430 3.40 -3.48 28.54
N ALA A 431 3.24 -2.53 27.61
CA ALA A 431 2.26 -1.46 27.71
C ALA A 431 0.84 -2.00 27.88
N MET A 432 0.49 -3.15 27.30
CA MET A 432 -0.87 -3.71 27.39
C MET A 432 -1.07 -4.73 28.52
N SER A 433 -0.11 -4.87 29.43
CA SER A 433 -0.25 -5.71 30.62
C SER A 433 -1.43 -5.27 31.49
N GLY A 434 -2.35 -6.20 31.81
CA GLY A 434 -3.58 -5.92 32.56
C GLY A 434 -4.71 -5.28 31.74
N ILE A 435 -4.49 -5.03 30.44
CA ILE A 435 -5.52 -4.53 29.51
C ILE A 435 -5.92 -5.62 28.53
N LEU A 436 -4.92 -6.23 27.89
CA LEU A 436 -5.12 -7.36 26.99
C LEU A 436 -5.19 -8.68 27.76
N PRO A 437 -6.00 -9.66 27.31
CA PRO A 437 -5.96 -11.01 27.85
C PRO A 437 -4.57 -11.61 27.68
N GLU A 438 -4.04 -12.20 28.76
CA GLU A 438 -2.66 -12.68 28.83
C GLU A 438 -2.27 -13.64 27.69
N PRO A 439 -3.12 -14.62 27.29
CA PRO A 439 -2.81 -15.49 26.16
C PRO A 439 -2.63 -14.76 24.84
N VAL A 440 -3.34 -13.65 24.63
CA VAL A 440 -3.24 -12.82 23.41
C VAL A 440 -2.00 -11.93 23.50
N ARG A 441 -1.78 -11.31 24.66
CA ARG A 441 -0.64 -10.40 24.91
C ARG A 441 0.71 -11.09 24.74
N GLN A 442 0.82 -12.35 25.14
CA GLN A 442 2.04 -13.14 25.03
C GLN A 442 2.18 -13.90 23.71
N ARG A 443 1.17 -13.87 22.83
CA ARG A 443 1.18 -14.61 21.57
C ARG A 443 2.27 -14.08 20.64
N TRP A 444 3.24 -14.93 20.30
CA TRP A 444 4.34 -14.61 19.39
C TRP A 444 4.06 -15.09 17.96
N ASN A 445 3.31 -16.19 17.79
CA ASN A 445 2.96 -16.78 16.49
C ASN A 445 1.68 -16.19 15.88
N LYS A 446 1.56 -14.85 15.84
CA LYS A 446 0.45 -14.19 15.14
C LYS A 446 0.56 -14.53 13.66
N GLN A 447 -0.55 -14.95 13.05
CA GLN A 447 -0.61 -15.07 11.59
C GLN A 447 -1.19 -13.76 11.07
N GLY A 448 -0.68 -13.25 9.95
CA GLY A 448 -1.28 -12.08 9.30
C GLY A 448 -2.75 -12.36 8.96
N PHE A 449 -3.51 -11.31 8.64
CA PHE A 449 -4.86 -11.48 8.11
C PHE A 449 -4.76 -12.04 6.69
N LEU A 450 -4.66 -13.37 6.57
CA LEU A 450 -4.34 -14.09 5.34
C LEU A 450 -5.52 -14.99 4.98
N PRO A 451 -6.33 -14.62 3.99
CA PRO A 451 -7.28 -15.55 3.42
C PRO A 451 -6.55 -16.80 2.92
N PRO A 452 -7.22 -17.97 2.87
CA PRO A 452 -6.64 -19.21 2.38
C PRO A 452 -6.49 -19.17 0.85
N GLN A 453 -5.66 -18.26 0.36
CA GLN A 453 -5.48 -17.96 -1.06
C GLN A 453 -4.98 -19.18 -1.83
N ALA A 454 -4.14 -20.02 -1.22
CA ALA A 454 -3.73 -21.28 -1.81
C ALA A 454 -4.91 -22.23 -2.01
N ASP A 455 -5.80 -22.36 -1.02
CA ASP A 455 -7.00 -23.18 -1.14
C ASP A 455 -7.95 -22.62 -2.21
N TRP A 456 -8.14 -21.29 -2.28
CA TRP A 456 -8.93 -20.65 -3.33
C TRP A 456 -8.34 -20.90 -4.71
N MET A 457 -7.01 -20.75 -4.86
CA MET A 457 -6.29 -20.96 -6.12
C MET A 457 -6.29 -22.43 -6.57
N ARG A 458 -6.41 -23.39 -5.63
CA ARG A 458 -6.57 -24.81 -5.96
C ARG A 458 -7.97 -25.13 -6.51
N ASN A 459 -8.97 -24.38 -6.08
CA ASN A 459 -10.39 -24.65 -6.36
C ASN A 459 -11.02 -23.48 -7.15
N ASP A 460 -12.00 -22.79 -6.56
CA ASP A 460 -12.91 -21.84 -7.22
C ASP A 460 -12.18 -20.72 -7.99
N LEU A 461 -11.26 -20.01 -7.33
CA LEU A 461 -10.47 -18.95 -7.97
C LEU A 461 -9.54 -19.52 -9.06
N GLY A 462 -9.05 -20.75 -8.84
CA GLY A 462 -8.18 -21.45 -9.78
C GLY A 462 -8.81 -21.66 -11.15
N HIS A 463 -10.12 -21.80 -11.26
CA HIS A 463 -10.81 -21.93 -12.55
C HIS A 463 -10.78 -20.61 -13.34
N ALA A 464 -11.12 -19.49 -12.69
CA ALA A 464 -11.05 -18.17 -13.32
C ALA A 464 -9.63 -17.80 -13.77
N VAL A 465 -8.62 -18.17 -12.97
CA VAL A 465 -7.20 -17.94 -13.29
C VAL A 465 -6.74 -18.82 -14.46
N GLU A 466 -7.22 -20.07 -14.53
CA GLU A 466 -6.93 -20.95 -15.66
C GLU A 466 -7.49 -20.40 -16.96
N ASP A 467 -8.77 -20.00 -16.96
CA ASP A 467 -9.43 -19.41 -18.13
C ASP A 467 -8.68 -18.17 -18.60
N LEU A 468 -8.29 -17.31 -17.67
CA LEU A 468 -7.49 -16.13 -17.94
C LEU A 468 -6.17 -16.47 -18.66
N PHE A 469 -5.41 -17.43 -18.14
CA PHE A 469 -4.12 -17.79 -18.74
C PHE A 469 -4.26 -18.47 -20.11
N HIS A 470 -5.44 -18.96 -20.48
CA HIS A 470 -5.73 -19.52 -21.80
C HIS A 470 -6.19 -18.48 -22.83
N GLN A 471 -6.60 -17.29 -22.41
CA GLN A 471 -7.00 -16.21 -23.32
C GLN A 471 -5.80 -15.70 -24.14
N SER A 472 -6.04 -15.38 -25.42
CA SER A 472 -4.99 -14.84 -26.31
C SER A 472 -4.51 -13.46 -25.84
N SER A 473 -5.43 -12.63 -25.33
CA SER A 473 -5.13 -11.30 -24.80
C SER A 473 -4.07 -11.31 -23.69
N PHE A 474 -4.04 -12.34 -22.85
CA PHE A 474 -3.03 -12.48 -21.80
C PHE A 474 -1.62 -12.69 -22.38
N ALA A 475 -1.50 -13.46 -23.46
CA ALA A 475 -0.21 -13.68 -24.14
C ALA A 475 0.19 -12.49 -25.01
N GLU A 476 -0.77 -11.86 -25.69
CA GLU A 476 -0.57 -10.72 -26.60
C GLU A 476 -0.10 -9.45 -25.87
N ARG A 477 -0.32 -9.35 -24.55
CA ARG A 477 0.23 -8.27 -23.70
C ARG A 477 1.75 -8.16 -23.75
N GLY A 478 2.46 -9.26 -24.03
CA GLY A 478 3.93 -9.27 -24.09
C GLY A 478 4.65 -9.19 -22.73
N ILE A 479 3.93 -9.13 -21.61
CA ILE A 479 4.53 -9.09 -20.26
C ILE A 479 4.70 -10.49 -19.68
N TRP A 480 3.69 -11.35 -19.84
CA TRP A 480 3.60 -12.63 -19.16
C TRP A 480 3.92 -13.81 -20.09
N HIS A 481 4.78 -14.71 -19.63
CA HIS A 481 5.07 -15.96 -20.32
C HIS A 481 3.97 -16.99 -20.02
N ALA A 482 2.86 -16.93 -20.77
CA ALA A 482 1.66 -17.74 -20.53
C ALA A 482 1.90 -19.25 -20.32
N PRO A 483 2.78 -19.95 -21.08
CA PRO A 483 3.04 -21.36 -20.83
C PRO A 483 3.65 -21.66 -19.46
N TRP A 484 4.37 -20.70 -18.86
CA TRP A 484 4.92 -20.86 -17.51
C TRP A 484 3.80 -20.79 -16.47
N TRP A 485 2.93 -19.79 -16.57
CA TRP A 485 1.87 -19.56 -15.59
C TRP A 485 0.81 -20.66 -15.60
N ARG A 486 0.44 -21.21 -16.77
CA ARG A 486 -0.43 -22.39 -16.86
C ARG A 486 0.15 -23.57 -16.08
N LYS A 487 1.45 -23.82 -16.25
CA LYS A 487 2.14 -24.90 -15.54
C LYS A 487 2.35 -24.61 -14.04
N ALA A 488 2.55 -23.35 -13.67
CA ALA A 488 2.63 -22.93 -12.28
C ALA A 488 1.29 -23.16 -11.56
N LEU A 489 0.17 -22.79 -12.19
CA LEU A 489 -1.17 -23.08 -11.67
C LEU A 489 -1.42 -24.59 -11.52
N ALA A 490 -1.03 -25.39 -12.51
CA ALA A 490 -1.12 -26.86 -12.41
C ALA A 490 -0.32 -27.42 -11.22
N ARG A 491 0.82 -26.82 -10.87
CA ARG A 491 1.61 -27.19 -9.68
C ARG A 491 0.89 -26.81 -8.38
N VAL A 492 0.28 -25.62 -8.32
CA VAL A 492 -0.55 -25.19 -7.17
C VAL A 492 -1.68 -26.20 -6.95
N ARG A 493 -2.41 -26.58 -8.01
CA ARG A 493 -3.48 -27.61 -7.94
C ARG A 493 -2.98 -28.97 -7.46
N ASN A 494 -1.71 -29.28 -7.67
CA ASN A 494 -1.05 -30.50 -7.18
C ASN A 494 -0.38 -30.33 -5.81
N GLY A 495 -0.64 -29.24 -5.07
CA GLY A 495 -0.21 -29.04 -3.68
C GLY A 495 1.03 -28.16 -3.48
N ASP A 496 1.54 -27.48 -4.51
CA ASP A 496 2.63 -26.51 -4.38
C ASP A 496 2.12 -25.13 -3.91
N ASP A 497 1.60 -25.07 -2.68
CA ASP A 497 0.91 -23.90 -2.13
C ASP A 497 1.79 -22.64 -2.08
N ALA A 498 3.12 -22.81 -1.99
CA ALA A 498 4.07 -21.70 -2.01
C ALA A 498 4.03 -20.90 -3.33
N LEU A 499 3.52 -21.48 -4.41
CA LEU A 499 3.34 -20.78 -5.68
C LEU A 499 2.05 -19.97 -5.77
N ALA A 500 1.06 -20.19 -4.89
CA ALA A 500 -0.22 -19.51 -4.98
C ALA A 500 -0.09 -17.98 -4.90
N THR A 501 0.83 -17.48 -4.07
CA THR A 501 1.17 -16.05 -3.99
C THR A 501 1.77 -15.53 -5.29
N ASN A 502 2.54 -16.33 -6.02
CA ASN A 502 3.11 -15.92 -7.30
C ASN A 502 2.11 -15.97 -8.44
N VAL A 503 1.19 -16.94 -8.43
CA VAL A 503 0.12 -17.05 -9.44
C VAL A 503 -0.90 -15.91 -9.31
N TRP A 504 -1.10 -15.38 -8.11
CA TRP A 504 -1.93 -14.19 -7.88
C TRP A 504 -1.46 -12.96 -8.66
N LYS A 505 -0.14 -12.77 -8.79
CA LYS A 505 0.47 -11.56 -9.38
C LYS A 505 0.03 -11.28 -10.83
N PRO A 506 0.18 -12.20 -11.80
CA PRO A 506 -0.35 -11.99 -13.15
C PRO A 506 -1.87 -11.93 -13.21
N PHE A 507 -2.56 -12.62 -12.30
CA PHE A 507 -4.03 -12.58 -12.23
C PHE A 507 -4.51 -11.17 -11.84
N ILE A 508 -3.97 -10.61 -10.76
CA ILE A 508 -4.40 -9.31 -10.25
C ILE A 508 -3.98 -8.15 -11.15
N ASP A 509 -2.81 -8.24 -11.80
CA ASP A 509 -2.40 -7.30 -12.84
C ASP A 509 -3.43 -7.26 -13.98
N GLU A 510 -3.83 -8.42 -14.48
CA GLU A 510 -4.77 -8.50 -15.59
C GLU A 510 -6.19 -8.06 -15.18
N MET A 511 -6.63 -8.37 -13.96
CA MET A 511 -7.89 -7.83 -13.42
C MET A 511 -7.83 -6.31 -13.26
N TRP A 512 -6.71 -5.76 -12.78
CA TRP A 512 -6.48 -4.33 -12.67
C TRP A 512 -6.55 -3.64 -14.03
N ARG A 513 -5.88 -4.18 -15.05
CA ARG A 513 -5.92 -3.61 -16.39
C ARG A 513 -7.33 -3.61 -16.98
N ARG A 514 -8.07 -4.71 -16.84
CA ARG A 514 -9.45 -4.82 -17.36
C ARG A 514 -10.41 -3.87 -16.66
N HIS A 515 -10.41 -3.85 -15.33
CA HIS A 515 -11.43 -3.17 -14.56
C HIS A 515 -11.08 -1.71 -14.22
N PHE A 516 -9.80 -1.35 -14.28
CA PHE A 516 -9.34 0.04 -14.08
C PHE A 516 -8.82 0.66 -15.38
N ILE A 517 -7.73 0.15 -15.96
CA ILE A 517 -7.05 0.82 -17.10
C ILE A 517 -7.95 0.94 -18.33
N ASP A 518 -8.58 -0.16 -18.76
CA ASP A 518 -9.44 -0.17 -19.94
C ASP A 518 -10.70 0.67 -19.69
N ARG A 519 -11.20 0.68 -18.44
CA ARG A 519 -12.32 1.51 -18.02
C ARG A 519 -11.98 3.00 -18.09
N VAL A 520 -10.85 3.45 -17.53
CA VAL A 520 -10.46 4.88 -17.59
C VAL A 520 -10.17 5.34 -19.02
N LYS A 521 -9.61 4.49 -19.88
CA LYS A 521 -9.43 4.80 -21.32
C LYS A 521 -10.75 4.99 -22.06
N SER A 522 -11.83 4.36 -21.59
CA SER A 522 -13.17 4.51 -22.17
C SER A 522 -13.96 5.68 -21.60
N MET A 523 -13.43 6.38 -20.58
CA MET A 523 -14.12 7.51 -19.97
C MET A 523 -14.17 8.72 -20.91
N PRO A 524 -15.27 9.50 -20.87
CA PRO A 524 -15.32 10.79 -21.54
C PRO A 524 -14.16 11.68 -21.08
N GLN A 525 -13.46 12.25 -22.03
CA GLN A 525 -12.44 13.26 -21.76
C GLN A 525 -13.12 14.63 -21.67
N LEU A 526 -12.78 15.35 -20.61
CA LEU A 526 -13.19 16.71 -20.35
C LEU A 526 -12.06 17.62 -20.81
N PRO A 527 -12.35 18.61 -21.66
CA PRO A 527 -11.37 19.63 -21.94
C PRO A 527 -11.04 20.34 -20.62
N PRO A 528 -9.79 20.80 -20.46
CA PRO A 528 -9.36 21.54 -19.28
C PRO A 528 -10.31 22.71 -19.00
N LEU A 529 -10.47 23.08 -17.73
CA LEU A 529 -11.18 24.31 -17.41
C LEU A 529 -10.41 25.47 -18.03
N CYS A 530 -11.20 26.30 -18.64
CA CYS A 530 -10.83 27.14 -19.72
C CYS A 530 -11.99 28.10 -19.63
N GLU A 531 -11.77 29.32 -19.13
CA GLU A 531 -12.85 30.14 -18.57
C GLU A 531 -14.12 30.09 -19.44
N ARG A 532 -15.18 29.45 -18.92
CA ARG A 532 -16.52 29.83 -19.33
C ARG A 532 -16.76 31.21 -18.72
N ALA A 533 -16.31 32.24 -19.40
CA ALA A 533 -16.67 33.63 -19.16
C ALA A 533 -16.68 34.47 -20.45
N SER A 534 -17.39 34.00 -21.49
CA SER A 534 -18.54 34.67 -22.12
C SER A 534 -19.00 33.94 -23.38
#